data_AF-A0A0N1L7J7-F1
#
_entry.id   AF-A0A0N1L7J7-F1
#
_cell.length_a   1.000
_cell.length_b   1.000
_cell.length_c   1.000
_cell.angle_alpha   90.00
_cell.angle_beta   90.00
_cell.angle_gamma   90.00
#
_symmetry.space_group_name_H-M   'P 1'
#
loop_
_entity.id
_entity.type
_entity.pdbx_description
1 polymer ?
#
loop_
_entity_poly.entity_id
_entity_poly.type
_entity_poly.pdbx_seq_one_letter_code
_entity_poly.pdbx_strand_id
1 'polypeptide(L)' 'MKLSRLWQPRRLLFWQMLMFNVLSSVCTYGMRALPLNTLGLVLLGSIALLNVAFGLLAAWALMREEPPAR' A
#
# COMPACT_ATOMS: atom_id res chain seq x y z
N MET A 1 -14.43 -1.90 14.40
CA MET A 1 -13.56 -1.07 13.53
C MET A 1 -14.43 -0.45 12.45
N LYS A 2 -14.54 0.89 12.35
CA LYS A 2 -15.40 1.56 11.36
C LYS A 2 -14.60 1.77 10.07
N LEU A 3 -14.93 1.03 9.01
CA LEU A 3 -14.30 1.14 7.68
C LEU A 3 -14.40 2.56 7.09
N SER A 4 -15.43 3.33 7.44
CA SER A 4 -15.54 4.75 7.04
C SER A 4 -14.36 5.62 7.51
N ARG A 5 -13.59 5.20 8.52
CA ARG A 5 -12.41 5.93 8.98
C ARG A 5 -11.22 5.83 8.03
N LEU A 6 -11.21 4.89 7.08
CA LEU A 6 -10.15 4.81 6.07
C LEU A 6 -10.24 5.96 5.06
N TRP A 7 -11.43 6.50 4.79
CA TRP A 7 -11.62 7.56 3.80
C TRP A 7 -11.31 8.95 4.39
N GLN A 8 -10.03 9.27 4.51
CA GLN A 8 -9.53 10.55 5.03
C GLN A 8 -8.63 11.27 4.01
N PRO A 9 -9.17 11.84 2.93
CA PRO A 9 -8.37 12.47 1.86
C PRO A 9 -7.53 13.67 2.33
N ARG A 10 -7.90 14.27 3.48
CA ARG A 10 -7.14 15.36 4.13
C ARG A 10 -5.87 14.89 4.86
N ARG A 11 -5.68 13.58 5.05
CA ARG A 11 -4.58 13.04 5.86
C ARG A 11 -3.48 12.49 4.96
N LEU A 12 -2.22 12.86 5.24
CA LEU A 12 -1.04 12.37 4.50
C LEU A 12 -0.96 10.83 4.47
N LEU A 13 -1.34 10.17 5.57
CA LEU A 13 -1.35 8.71 5.66
C LEU A 13 -2.30 8.03 4.66
N PHE A 14 -3.39 8.69 4.25
CA PHE A 14 -4.30 8.17 3.22
C PHE A 14 -3.62 8.12 1.86
N TRP A 15 -2.91 9.19 1.49
CA TRP A 15 -2.12 9.25 0.27
C TRP A 15 -0.97 8.26 0.28
N GLN A 16 -0.35 8.05 1.45
CA GLN A 16 0.70 7.06 1.61
C GLN A 16 0.17 5.63 1.41
N MET A 17 -0.98 5.30 1.99
CA MET A 17 -1.68 4.04 1.73
C MET A 17 -2.02 3.87 0.24
N LEU A 18 -2.54 4.92 -0.40
CA LEU A 18 -2.90 4.90 -1.82
C LEU A 18 -1.66 4.69 -2.71
N MET A 19 -0.57 5.41 -2.43
CA MET A 19 0.71 5.26 -3.13
C MET A 19 1.26 3.84 -3.02
N PHE A 20 1.23 3.24 -1.82
CA PHE A 20 1.63 1.85 -1.63
C PHE A 20 0.75 0.88 -2.45
N ASN A 21 -0.57 1.12 -2.47
CA ASN A 21 -1.49 0.28 -3.25
C ASN A 21 -1.27 0.40 -4.77
N VAL A 22 -1.08 1.63 -5.27
CA VAL A 22 -0.72 1.90 -6.68
C VAL A 22 0.61 1.23 -7.01
N LEU A 23 1.62 1.36 -6.14
CA LEU A 23 2.93 0.76 -6.35
C LEU A 23 2.86 -0.78 -6.36
N SER A 24 1.95 -1.40 -5.59
CA SER A 24 1.67 -2.84 -5.68
C SER A 24 1.05 -3.24 -7.03
N SER A 25 0.13 -2.41 -7.56
CA SER A 25 -0.43 -2.63 -8.90
C SER A 25 0.66 -2.51 -9.97
N VAL A 26 1.56 -1.54 -9.86
CA VAL A 26 2.72 -1.38 -10.77
C VAL A 26 3.68 -2.56 -10.66
N CYS A 27 3.97 -3.05 -9.46
CA CYS A 27 4.80 -4.26 -9.29
C CYS A 27 4.12 -5.48 -9.95
N THR A 28 2.82 -5.66 -9.74
CA THR A 28 2.05 -6.76 -10.34
C THR A 28 2.04 -6.68 -11.86
N TYR A 29 1.88 -5.47 -12.42
CA TYR A 29 2.00 -5.22 -13.84
C TYR A 29 3.41 -5.52 -14.34
N GLY A 30 4.45 -5.09 -13.62
CA GLY A 30 5.85 -5.38 -13.94
C GLY A 30 6.14 -6.89 -13.98
N MET A 31 5.62 -7.67 -13.03
CA MET A 31 5.77 -9.14 -13.05
C MET A 31 5.10 -9.80 -14.24
N ARG A 32 4.03 -9.22 -14.78
CA ARG A 32 3.31 -9.76 -15.95
C ARG A 32 3.88 -9.26 -17.28
N ALA A 33 4.37 -8.03 -17.32
CA ALA A 33 4.81 -7.37 -18.55
C ALA A 33 6.29 -7.61 -18.86
N LEU A 34 7.12 -7.88 -17.84
CA LEU A 34 8.55 -8.12 -18.01
C LEU A 34 8.84 -9.63 -17.93
N PRO A 35 9.69 -10.18 -18.83
CA PRO A 35 10.20 -11.55 -18.71
C PRO A 35 11.23 -11.61 -17.57
N LEU A 36 10.76 -11.57 -16.33
CA LEU A 36 11.62 -11.60 -15.14
C LEU A 36 12.22 -12.99 -14.97
N ASN A 37 13.55 -13.05 -14.83
CA ASN A 37 14.23 -14.25 -14.36
C ASN A 37 13.89 -14.50 -12.87
N THR A 38 14.10 -15.72 -12.36
CA THR A 38 13.71 -16.14 -10.99
C THR A 38 14.20 -15.17 -9.91
N LEU A 39 15.43 -14.65 -10.03
CA LEU A 39 15.97 -13.64 -9.12
C LEU A 39 15.20 -12.31 -9.17
N GLY A 40 14.83 -11.85 -10.36
CA GLY A 40 14.01 -10.64 -10.53
C GLY A 40 12.62 -10.81 -9.92
N LEU A 41 12.06 -12.02 -10.00
CA LEU A 41 10.76 -12.36 -9.43
C LEU A 41 10.80 -12.38 -7.89
N VAL A 42 11.86 -12.94 -7.29
CA VAL A 42 12.08 -12.89 -5.83
C VAL A 42 12.30 -11.46 -5.35
N LEU A 43 13.12 -10.68 -6.05
CA LEU A 43 13.39 -9.28 -5.70
C LEU A 43 12.11 -8.44 -5.78
N LEU A 44 11.38 -8.49 -6.90
CA LEU A 44 10.16 -7.73 -7.07
C LEU A 44 9.05 -8.20 -6.12
N GLY A 45 8.95 -9.52 -5.89
CA GLY A 45 8.01 -10.11 -4.95
C GLY A 45 8.27 -9.66 -3.50
N SER A 46 9.54 -9.62 -3.08
CA SER A 46 9.89 -9.11 -1.74
C SER A 46 9.59 -7.62 -1.58
N ILE A 47 9.87 -6.80 -2.60
CA ILE A 47 9.49 -5.38 -2.61
C ILE A 47 7.97 -5.22 -2.53
N ALA A 48 7.21 -6.03 -3.28
CA ALA A 48 5.76 -6.01 -3.25
C ALA A 48 5.21 -6.41 -1.87
N LEU A 49 5.80 -7.42 -1.21
CA LEU A 49 5.41 -7.83 0.13
C LEU A 49 5.68 -6.73 1.17
N LEU A 50 6.86 -6.10 1.13
CA LEU A 50 7.17 -4.98 2.01
C LEU A 50 6.20 -3.81 1.79
N ASN A 51 5.91 -3.49 0.54
CA ASN A 51 4.95 -2.46 0.15
C ASN A 51 3.55 -2.75 0.72
N VAL A 52 3.05 -3.98 0.57
CA VAL A 52 1.77 -4.40 1.17
C VAL A 52 1.80 -4.26 2.69
N ALA A 53 2.88 -4.66 3.36
CA ALA A 53 3.02 -4.52 4.81
C ALA A 53 2.94 -3.05 5.26
N PHE A 54 3.65 -2.14 4.59
CA PHE A 54 3.58 -0.71 4.89
C PHE A 54 2.21 -0.10 4.59
N GLY A 55 1.56 -0.50 3.48
CA GLY A 55 0.20 -0.09 3.16
C GLY A 55 -0.82 -0.55 4.22
N LEU A 56 -0.67 -1.78 4.72
CA LEU A 56 -1.51 -2.34 5.78
C LEU A 56 -1.29 -1.60 7.11
N LEU A 57 -0.03 -1.29 7.45
CA LEU A 57 0.32 -0.50 8.64
C LEU A 57 -0.27 0.92 8.57
N ALA A 58 -0.19 1.58 7.41
CA ALA A 58 -0.80 2.90 7.20
C ALA A 58 -2.33 2.84 7.33
N ALA A 59 -2.97 1.83 6.75
CA ALA A 59 -4.41 1.60 6.89
C ALA A 59 -4.81 1.33 8.34
N TRP A 60 -4.00 0.56 9.07
CA TRP A 60 -4.23 0.25 10.47
C TRP A 60 -4.05 1.49 11.37
N ALA A 61 -3.05 2.33 11.09
CA ALA A 61 -2.86 3.62 11.75
C ALA A 61 -4.07 4.54 11.51
N LEU A 62 -4.56 4.65 10.27
CA LEU A 62 -5.77 5.39 9.91
C LEU A 62 -7.03 4.89 10.63
N MET A 63 -7.13 3.58 10.90
CA MET A 63 -8.24 3.02 11.65
C MET A 63 -8.16 3.32 13.16
N ARG A 64 -6.96 3.36 13.73
CA ARG A 64 -6.71 3.60 15.16
C ARG A 64 -6.81 5.06 15.54
N GLU A 65 -6.25 5.95 14.73
CA GLU A 65 -6.20 7.37 15.05
C GLU A 65 -7.58 8.01 14.84
N GLU A 66 -8.01 8.80 15.83
CA GLU A 66 -9.27 9.53 15.71
C GLU A 66 -9.15 10.60 14.63
N PRO A 67 -10.17 10.77 13.76
CA PRO A 67 -10.14 11.83 12.75
C PRO A 67 -9.91 13.17 13.46
N PRO A 68 -8.98 14.03 12.98
CA PRO A 68 -8.80 15.35 13.56
C PRO A 68 -10.17 16.05 13.61
N ALA A 69 -10.50 16.61 14.79
CA ALA A 69 -11.78 17.24 15.05
C ALA A 69 -12.10 18.27 13.96
N ARG A 70 -13.33 18.20 13.46
CA ARG A 70 -13.87 19.05 12.37
C ARG A 70 -13.75 20.53 12.68
#